data_AF-A0A348WMB6-F1
#
_entry.id   AF-A0A348WMB6-F1
#
_cell.length_a   1.000
_cell.length_b   1.000
_cell.length_c   1.000
_cell.angle_alpha   90.00
_cell.angle_beta   90.00
_cell.angle_gamma   90.00
#
_symmetry.space_group_name_H-M   'P 1'
#
loop_
_entity.id
_entity.type
_entity.pdbx_description
1 polymer ?
#
loop_
_entity_poly.entity_id
_entity_poly.type
_entity_poly.pdbx_seq_one_letter_code
_entity_poly.pdbx_strand_id
1 'polypeptide(L)'
;PEIRFPNVYGIDMPSANELIGHGRESNEICDMIGADGLIYQDLDDLVGAVGEENPNVQRFETSVFSGEYITGDINQDYLDELDAARNDMAKAQRDGGEDANLELHNDND
;
A
#
# COMPACT_ATOMS: atom_id res chain seq x y z
N PRO A 1 6.12 -9.48 -8.46
CA PRO A 1 6.75 -8.14 -8.43
C PRO A 1 6.54 -7.49 -7.07
N GLU A 2 7.44 -6.60 -6.66
CA GLU A 2 7.29 -5.85 -5.41
C GLU A 2 6.14 -4.85 -5.51
N ILE A 3 5.33 -4.77 -4.45
CA ILE A 3 4.35 -3.71 -4.30
C ILE A 3 5.06 -2.50 -3.72
N ARG A 4 5.09 -1.40 -4.48
CA ARG A 4 5.85 -0.18 -4.17
C ARG A 4 4.99 1.08 -4.09
N PHE A 5 3.79 1.04 -4.65
CA PHE A 5 2.88 2.17 -4.76
C PHE A 5 1.47 1.81 -4.29
N PRO A 6 0.70 2.78 -3.75
CA PRO A 6 -0.67 2.55 -3.31
C PRO A 6 -1.63 2.41 -4.51
N ASN A 7 -2.69 1.63 -4.34
CA ASN A 7 -3.78 1.57 -5.32
C ASN A 7 -4.78 2.70 -5.07
N VAL A 8 -5.28 3.30 -6.15
CA VAL A 8 -6.24 4.42 -6.13
C VAL A 8 -7.53 4.10 -6.90
N TYR A 9 -7.68 2.85 -7.35
CA TYR A 9 -8.79 2.37 -8.18
C TYR A 9 -9.76 1.44 -7.42
N GLY A 10 -9.80 1.55 -6.09
CA GLY A 10 -10.77 0.89 -5.24
C GLY A 10 -10.29 -0.41 -4.57
N ILE A 11 -9.04 -0.83 -4.79
CA ILE A 11 -8.42 -1.87 -3.97
C ILE A 11 -7.82 -1.20 -2.74
N ASP A 12 -8.25 -1.64 -1.56
CA ASP A 12 -7.72 -1.11 -0.30
C ASP A 12 -6.27 -1.57 -0.08
N MET A 13 -5.38 -0.61 0.16
CA MET A 13 -3.95 -0.77 0.32
C MET A 13 -3.47 0.22 1.36
N PRO A 14 -2.46 -0.11 2.18
CA PRO A 14 -1.90 0.83 3.16
C PRO A 14 -1.19 2.01 2.44
N SER A 15 -0.76 3.00 3.22
CA SER A 15 0.00 4.13 2.69
C SER A 15 1.32 3.69 2.05
N ALA A 16 1.90 4.51 1.18
CA ALA A 16 3.16 4.17 0.52
C ALA A 16 4.27 3.86 1.55
N ASN A 17 4.32 4.63 2.64
CA ASN A 17 5.30 4.49 3.71
C ASN A 17 5.17 3.18 4.52
N GLU A 18 3.99 2.59 4.54
CA GLU A 18 3.72 1.31 5.23
C GLU A 18 4.06 0.10 4.35
N LEU A 19 4.28 0.31 3.05
CA LEU A 19 4.72 -0.76 2.15
C LEU A 19 6.21 -1.02 2.36
N ILE A 20 6.55 -2.26 2.72
CA ILE A 20 7.96 -2.67 2.89
C ILE A 20 8.78 -2.48 1.60
N GLY A 21 8.13 -2.66 0.43
CA GLY A 21 8.74 -2.47 -0.88
C GLY A 21 8.94 -1.01 -1.29
N HIS A 22 8.35 -0.04 -0.58
CA HIS A 22 8.50 1.36 -0.94
C HIS A 22 9.91 1.85 -0.61
N GLY A 23 10.61 2.33 -1.65
CA GLY A 23 11.96 2.90 -1.53
C GLY A 23 13.06 1.92 -1.11
N ARG A 24 12.82 0.61 -1.20
CA ARG A 24 13.77 -0.43 -0.77
C ARG A 24 14.05 -1.46 -1.85
N GLU A 25 15.27 -1.94 -1.91
CA GLU A 25 15.69 -3.03 -2.79
C GLU A 25 15.32 -4.39 -2.19
N SER A 26 15.18 -5.42 -3.02
CA SER A 26 14.76 -6.77 -2.59
C SER A 26 15.67 -7.38 -1.51
N ASN A 27 16.98 -7.11 -1.56
CA ASN A 27 17.92 -7.53 -0.53
C ASN A 27 17.65 -6.86 0.82
N GLU A 28 17.36 -5.55 0.83
CA GLU A 28 17.02 -4.82 2.06
C GLU A 28 15.73 -5.37 2.68
N ILE A 29 14.75 -5.70 1.83
CA ILE A 29 13.51 -6.32 2.28
C ILE A 29 13.78 -7.71 2.88
N CYS A 30 14.62 -8.52 2.22
CA CYS A 30 15.02 -9.85 2.69
C CYS A 30 15.63 -9.80 4.09
N ASP A 31 16.55 -8.85 4.31
CA ASP A 31 17.21 -8.63 5.59
C ASP A 31 16.20 -8.17 6.66
N MET A 32 15.29 -7.25 6.32
CA MET A 32 14.27 -6.74 7.23
C MET A 32 13.30 -7.81 7.72
N ILE A 33 12.93 -8.76 6.85
CA ILE A 33 12.05 -9.87 7.22
C ILE A 33 12.79 -11.06 7.85
N GLY A 34 14.14 -11.02 7.86
CA GLY A 34 14.99 -12.08 8.41
C GLY A 34 14.97 -13.37 7.59
N ALA A 35 14.76 -13.28 6.28
CA ALA A 35 14.75 -14.44 5.38
C ALA A 35 16.17 -14.77 4.89
N ASP A 36 16.45 -16.07 4.68
CA ASP A 36 17.71 -16.52 4.06
C ASP A 36 17.79 -16.21 2.55
N GLY A 37 16.64 -15.92 1.94
CA GLY A 37 16.51 -15.53 0.55
C GLY A 37 15.11 -15.05 0.23
N LEU A 38 15.02 -14.07 -0.67
CA LEU A 38 13.78 -13.48 -1.14
C LEU A 38 13.83 -13.35 -2.65
N ILE A 39 12.73 -13.72 -3.30
CA ILE A 39 12.54 -13.55 -4.73
C ILE A 39 11.15 -13.00 -4.99
N TYR A 40 11.07 -12.04 -5.89
CA TYR A 40 9.81 -11.52 -6.42
C TYR A 40 9.65 -12.02 -7.86
N GLN A 41 8.41 -12.25 -8.29
CA GLN A 41 8.10 -12.50 -9.69
C GLN A 41 8.42 -11.26 -10.53
N ASP A 42 8.85 -11.41 -11.78
CA ASP A 42 9.01 -10.28 -12.69
C ASP A 42 7.65 -9.72 -13.14
N LEU A 43 7.56 -8.39 -13.33
CA LEU A 43 6.30 -7.75 -13.75
C LEU A 43 5.86 -8.20 -15.13
N ASP A 44 6.81 -8.33 -16.05
CA ASP A 44 6.55 -8.78 -17.41
C ASP A 44 6.06 -10.24 -17.43
N ASP A 45 6.61 -11.10 -16.57
CA ASP A 45 6.16 -12.48 -16.41
C ASP A 45 4.73 -12.56 -15.87
N LEU A 46 4.36 -11.69 -14.91
CA LEU A 46 2.99 -11.60 -14.41
C LEU A 46 2.03 -11.17 -15.52
N VAL A 47 2.38 -10.15 -16.28
CA VAL A 47 1.58 -9.66 -17.42
C VAL A 47 1.45 -10.75 -18.49
N GLY A 48 2.54 -11.43 -18.82
CA GLY A 48 2.56 -12.53 -19.78
C GLY A 48 1.65 -13.68 -19.34
N ALA A 49 1.80 -14.14 -18.10
CA ALA A 49 1.02 -15.24 -17.54
C ALA A 49 -0.50 -14.98 -17.57
N VAL A 50 -0.94 -13.75 -17.27
CA VAL A 50 -2.38 -13.41 -17.36
C VAL A 50 -2.81 -13.21 -18.83
N GLY A 51 -1.93 -12.65 -19.66
CA GLY A 51 -2.18 -12.44 -21.10
C GLY A 51 -2.35 -13.73 -21.90
N GLU A 52 -1.74 -14.84 -21.47
CA GLU A 52 -1.91 -16.16 -22.10
C GLU A 52 -3.38 -16.62 -22.13
N GLU A 53 -4.14 -16.31 -21.06
CA GLU A 53 -5.56 -16.69 -20.95
C GLU A 53 -6.48 -15.83 -21.83
N ASN A 54 -6.11 -14.57 -22.08
CA ASN A 54 -6.87 -13.69 -22.97
C ASN A 54 -5.95 -12.72 -23.74
N PRO A 55 -5.52 -13.10 -24.95
CA PRO A 55 -4.63 -12.28 -25.78
C PRO A 55 -5.24 -10.95 -26.26
N ASN A 56 -6.55 -10.73 -26.06
CA ASN A 56 -7.18 -9.46 -26.43
C ASN A 56 -6.89 -8.34 -25.43
N VAL A 57 -6.45 -8.67 -24.22
CA VAL A 57 -6.07 -7.68 -23.21
C VAL A 57 -4.65 -7.22 -23.51
N GLN A 58 -4.50 -5.97 -23.97
CA GLN A 58 -3.21 -5.43 -24.41
C GLN A 58 -2.41 -4.77 -23.28
N ARG A 59 -3.08 -4.30 -22.23
CA ARG A 59 -2.46 -3.60 -21.11
C ARG A 59 -3.25 -3.87 -19.83
N PHE A 60 -2.52 -4.06 -18.75
CA PHE A 60 -3.06 -4.19 -17.40
C PHE A 60 -2.79 -2.93 -16.58
N GLU A 61 -3.66 -2.68 -15.61
CA GLU A 61 -3.43 -1.69 -14.57
C GLU A 61 -2.38 -2.28 -13.60
N THR A 62 -1.18 -1.71 -13.58
CA THR A 62 -0.02 -2.24 -12.83
C THR A 62 0.60 -1.19 -11.91
N SER A 63 -0.12 -0.10 -11.63
CA SER A 63 0.40 1.06 -10.89
C SER A 63 1.02 0.70 -9.56
N VAL A 64 0.47 -0.28 -8.83
CA VAL A 64 1.01 -0.73 -7.54
C VAL A 64 2.44 -1.29 -7.63
N PHE A 65 2.85 -1.75 -8.81
CA PHE A 65 4.17 -2.29 -9.09
C PHE A 65 5.07 -1.26 -9.81
N SER A 66 4.54 -0.58 -10.83
CA SER A 66 5.31 0.29 -11.73
C SER A 66 5.25 1.78 -11.40
N GLY A 67 4.26 2.21 -10.62
CA GLY A 67 3.95 3.62 -10.37
C GLY A 67 3.26 4.31 -11.55
N GLU A 68 2.96 3.58 -12.64
CA GLU A 68 2.30 4.15 -13.82
C GLU A 68 0.76 4.06 -13.70
N TYR A 69 0.15 5.17 -13.29
CA TYR A 69 -1.30 5.28 -13.17
C TYR A 69 -1.95 5.64 -14.52
N ILE A 70 -2.87 4.79 -14.99
CA ILE A 70 -3.46 4.90 -16.34
C ILE A 70 -4.29 6.17 -16.58
N THR A 71 -4.86 6.78 -15.53
CA THR A 71 -5.68 7.99 -15.65
C THR A 71 -4.84 9.26 -15.89
N GLY A 72 -3.53 9.22 -15.63
CA GLY A 72 -2.58 10.30 -15.94
C GLY A 72 -2.73 11.56 -15.07
N ASP A 73 -3.66 11.58 -14.13
CA ASP A 73 -3.91 12.64 -13.15
C ASP A 73 -3.37 12.32 -11.75
N ILE A 74 -2.87 11.10 -11.56
CA ILE A 74 -2.26 10.67 -10.30
C ILE A 74 -0.78 11.05 -10.31
N ASN A 75 -0.41 11.94 -9.39
CA ASN A 75 0.96 12.39 -9.16
C ASN A 75 1.35 12.18 -7.69
N GLN A 76 2.61 12.47 -7.36
CA GLN A 76 3.11 12.32 -5.99
C GLN A 76 2.32 13.17 -5.00
N ASP A 77 1.97 14.41 -5.38
CA ASP A 77 1.20 15.31 -4.52
C ASP A 77 -0.15 14.70 -4.12
N TYR A 78 -0.87 14.08 -5.07
CA TYR A 78 -2.12 13.38 -4.83
C TYR A 78 -1.94 12.18 -3.88
N LEU A 79 -0.86 11.41 -4.05
CA LEU A 79 -0.56 10.28 -3.17
C LEU A 79 -0.24 10.73 -1.75
N ASP A 80 0.51 11.83 -1.61
CA ASP A 80 0.87 12.41 -0.32
C ASP A 80 -0.38 12.96 0.40
N GLU A 81 -1.29 13.61 -0.33
CA GLU A 81 -2.60 14.04 0.19
C GLU A 81 -3.46 12.87 0.65
N LEU A 82 -3.49 11.78 -0.11
CA LEU A 82 -4.21 10.55 0.25
C LEU A 82 -3.64 9.91 1.53
N ASP A 83 -2.33 9.85 1.63
CA ASP A 83 -1.63 9.33 2.81
C ASP A 83 -1.87 10.21 4.04
N ALA A 84 -1.88 11.55 3.89
CA ALA A 84 -2.21 12.49 4.96
C ALA A 84 -3.66 12.30 5.45
N ALA A 85 -4.62 12.20 4.53
CA ALA A 85 -6.03 11.99 4.86
C ALA A 85 -6.25 10.67 5.62
N ARG A 86 -5.54 9.60 5.25
CA ARG A 86 -5.57 8.31 5.97
C ARG A 86 -5.00 8.40 7.37
N ASN A 87 -3.88 9.09 7.54
CA ASN A 87 -3.28 9.33 8.85
C ASN A 87 -4.22 10.11 9.78
N ASP A 88 -4.91 11.13 9.27
CA ASP A 88 -5.86 11.91 10.06
C ASP A 88 -7.11 11.10 10.44
N MET A 89 -7.62 10.26 9.55
CA MET A 89 -8.70 9.32 9.88
C MET A 89 -8.29 8.31 10.95
N ALA A 90 -7.07 7.76 10.86
CA ALA A 90 -6.55 6.83 11.85
C ALA A 90 -6.35 7.49 13.24
N LYS A 91 -5.92 8.76 13.28
CA LYS A 91 -5.85 9.56 14.52
C LYS A 91 -7.24 9.82 15.10
N ALA A 92 -8.19 10.26 14.28
CA ALA A 92 -9.55 10.54 14.72
C ALA A 92 -10.25 9.28 15.31
N GLN A 93 -9.99 8.10 14.74
CA GLN A 93 -10.48 6.84 15.32
C GLN A 93 -9.84 6.49 16.67
N ARG A 94 -8.56 6.81 16.88
CA ARG A 94 -7.87 6.59 18.15
C ARG A 94 -8.38 7.55 19.23
N ASP A 95 -8.48 8.84 18.90
CA ASP A 95 -8.91 9.88 19.84
C ASP A 95 -10.39 9.70 20.24
N GLY A 96 -11.25 9.24 19.31
CA GLY A 96 -12.64 8.89 19.61
C GLY A 96 -12.83 7.64 20.48
N GLY A 97 -11.78 6.82 20.67
CA GLY A 97 -11.80 5.64 21.52
C GLY A 97 -11.26 5.87 22.94
N GLU A 98 -10.46 6.93 23.15
CA GLU A 98 -9.90 7.26 24.47
C GLU A 98 -10.91 7.98 25.38
N ASP A 99 -11.83 8.76 24.83
CA ASP A 99 -12.86 9.48 25.62
C ASP A 99 -13.89 8.52 26.25
N ALA A 100 -14.13 7.34 25.64
CA ALA A 100 -15.06 6.34 26.17
C ALA A 100 -14.49 5.50 27.33
N ASN A 101 -13.18 5.52 27.56
CA ASN A 101 -12.52 4.69 28.58
C ASN A 101 -12.08 5.47 29.82
N LEU A 102 -12.05 6.81 29.77
CA LEU A 102 -11.62 7.67 30.88
C LEU A 102 -12.74 7.95 31.91
N GLU A 103 -14.01 7.67 31.59
CA GLU A 103 -15.16 7.95 32.50
C GLU A 103 -15.45 6.85 33.55
N LEU A 104 -14.76 5.71 33.57
CA LEU A 104 -15.13 4.57 34.43
C LEU A 104 -14.30 4.38 35.71
N HIS A 105 -13.39 5.29 36.06
CA HIS A 105 -12.60 5.18 37.30
C HIS A 105 -12.49 6.52 38.04
N ASN A 106 -13.59 6.95 38.67
CA ASN A 106 -13.48 7.59 39.97
C ASN A 106 -14.83 7.53 40.70
N ASP A 107 -14.94 6.66 41.70
CA ASP A 107 -15.74 6.84 42.92
C ASP A 107 -15.52 5.61 43.82
N ASN A 108 -14.44 5.66 44.59
CA ASN A 108 -14.30 4.89 45.82
C ASN A 108 -13.89 5.88 46.91
N ASP A 109 -14.89 6.43 47.60
CA ASP A 109 -14.83 6.85 49.00
C ASP A 109 -16.07 6.31 49.73
#